data_AF-A0A522SWN5-F1
#
_entry.id   AF-A0A522SWN5-F1
#
_cell.length_a   1.000
_cell.length_b   1.000
_cell.length_c   1.000
_cell.angle_alpha   90.00
_cell.angle_beta   90.00
_cell.angle_gamma   90.00
#
_symmetry.space_group_name_H-M   'P 1'
#
loop_
_entity.id
_entity.type
_entity.pdbx_description
1 polymer ?
#
loop_
_entity_poly.entity_id
_entity_poly.type
_entity_poly.pdbx_seq_one_letter_code
_entity_poly.pdbx_strand_id
1 'polypeptide(L)'
;MLDALIAKNIRKPAATGNSHLVSFAKGITWRVVGTIDTIMIAWLVTGKIHAAVSIGSVEVFTKLLLYYLHERAWELAKKKKADEESVA
;
A
#
# COMPACT_ATOMS: atom_id res chain seq x y z
N MET A 1 17.21 -5.63 -38.25
CA MET A 1 17.38 -4.15 -38.30
C MET A 1 16.06 -3.43 -38.03
N LEU A 2 14.95 -3.91 -38.60
CA LEU A 2 13.60 -3.42 -38.28
C LEU A 2 13.16 -3.74 -36.84
N ASP A 3 13.63 -4.84 -36.25
CA ASP A 3 13.26 -5.25 -34.87
C ASP A 3 13.75 -4.25 -33.80
N ALA A 4 14.90 -3.61 -34.05
CA ALA A 4 15.45 -2.57 -33.20
C ALA A 4 14.68 -1.23 -33.30
N LEU A 5 14.02 -0.97 -34.43
CA LEU A 5 13.22 0.23 -34.66
C LEU A 5 11.81 0.09 -34.06
N ILE A 6 11.24 -1.12 -34.05
CA ILE A 6 9.96 -1.41 -33.38
C ILE A 6 10.13 -1.35 -31.85
N ALA A 7 11.26 -1.85 -31.32
CA ALA A 7 11.53 -1.85 -29.87
C ALA A 7 11.76 -0.45 -29.27
N LYS A 8 12.16 0.55 -30.08
CA LYS A 8 12.52 1.89 -29.58
C LYS A 8 11.29 2.75 -29.24
N ASN A 9 10.12 2.46 -29.81
CA ASN A 9 8.90 3.26 -29.64
C ASN A 9 8.08 2.92 -28.37
N ILE A 10 8.49 1.90 -27.59
CA ILE A 10 7.78 1.45 -26.37
C ILE A 10 8.54 1.86 -25.08
N ARG A 11 9.68 2.53 -25.18
CA ARG A 11 10.31 3.16 -24.01
C ARG A 11 9.78 4.57 -23.84
N LYS A 12 8.55 4.73 -23.34
CA LYS A 12 8.21 5.97 -22.63
C LYS A 12 9.20 6.10 -21.47
N PRO A 13 10.00 7.18 -21.36
CA PRO A 13 10.74 7.42 -20.14
C PRO A 13 9.71 7.65 -19.03
N ALA A 14 9.45 6.61 -18.24
CA ALA A 14 8.58 6.72 -17.09
C ALA A 14 9.28 7.65 -16.09
N ALA A 15 8.80 8.89 -16.05
CA ALA A 15 9.08 9.97 -15.10
C ALA A 15 10.20 9.69 -14.08
N THR A 16 11.39 10.23 -14.37
CA THR A 16 12.42 10.51 -13.38
C THR A 16 11.97 11.67 -12.50
N GLY A 17 11.17 11.38 -11.48
CA GLY A 17 10.88 12.27 -10.35
C GLY A 17 10.86 11.41 -9.10
N ASN A 18 11.81 11.63 -8.18
CA ASN A 18 11.94 10.99 -6.86
C ASN A 18 11.16 9.66 -6.71
N SER A 19 11.76 8.54 -7.14
CA SER A 19 11.16 7.20 -7.14
C SER A 19 10.44 6.82 -5.82
N HIS A 20 10.94 7.35 -4.70
CA HIS A 20 10.33 7.20 -3.37
C HIS A 20 8.97 7.91 -3.23
N LEU A 21 8.82 9.13 -3.75
CA LEU A 21 7.57 9.88 -3.70
C LEU A 21 6.49 9.26 -4.59
N VAL A 22 6.88 8.74 -5.77
CA VAL A 22 5.97 8.01 -6.66
C VAL A 22 5.48 6.72 -6.00
N SER A 23 6.36 6.01 -5.29
CA SER A 23 6.00 4.78 -4.56
C SER A 23 5.07 5.07 -3.38
N PHE A 24 5.31 6.14 -2.63
CA PHE A 24 4.45 6.59 -1.54
C PHE A 24 3.07 7.03 -2.05
N ALA A 25 3.02 7.84 -3.12
CA ALA A 25 1.77 8.27 -3.74
C ALA A 25 0.96 7.09 -4.30
N LYS A 26 1.63 6.10 -4.90
CA LYS A 26 1.00 4.82 -5.31
C LYS A 26 0.40 4.08 -4.11
N GLY A 27 1.12 4.02 -2.99
CA GLY A 27 0.62 3.40 -1.76
C GLY A 27 -0.65 4.07 -1.23
N ILE A 28 -0.70 5.41 -1.20
CA ILE A 28 -1.90 6.16 -0.81
C ILE A 28 -3.04 5.90 -1.78
N THR A 29 -2.77 5.92 -3.08
CA THR A 29 -3.77 5.66 -4.12
C THR A 29 -4.40 4.28 -3.94
N TRP A 30 -3.58 3.25 -3.73
CA TRP A 30 -4.06 1.88 -3.51
C TRP A 30 -4.89 1.74 -2.23
N ARG A 31 -4.56 2.49 -1.18
CA ARG A 31 -5.33 2.53 0.07
C ARG A 31 -6.71 3.17 -0.13
N VAL A 32 -6.77 4.31 -0.82
CA VAL A 32 -8.03 5.02 -1.10
C VAL A 32 -8.95 4.18 -1.98
N VAL A 33 -8.40 3.57 -3.05
CA VAL A 33 -9.18 2.68 -3.93
C VAL A 33 -9.73 1.49 -3.14
N GLY A 34 -8.91 0.85 -2.30
CA GLY A 34 -9.37 -0.27 -1.47
C GLY A 34 -10.50 0.08 -0.50
N THR A 35 -10.42 1.24 0.17
CA THR A 35 -11.49 1.69 1.08
C THR A 35 -12.79 1.99 0.31
N ILE A 36 -12.67 2.61 -0.87
CA ILE A 36 -13.84 2.90 -1.72
C ILE A 36 -14.50 1.59 -2.19
N ASP A 37 -13.70 0.61 -2.63
CA ASP A 37 -14.20 -0.72 -3.04
C ASP A 37 -14.97 -1.40 -1.90
N THR A 38 -14.41 -1.42 -0.69
CA THR A 38 -15.08 -2.04 0.47
C THR A 38 -16.40 -1.35 0.80
N ILE A 39 -16.44 -0.01 0.78
CA ILE A 39 -17.68 0.76 1.03
C ILE A 39 -18.70 0.46 -0.07
N MET A 40 -18.28 0.39 -1.33
CA MET A 40 -19.16 0.13 -2.46
C MET A 40 -19.75 -1.29 -2.41
N ILE A 41 -18.93 -2.29 -2.13
CA ILE A 41 -19.36 -3.68 -1.94
C ILE A 41 -20.31 -3.78 -0.75
N ALA A 42 -19.96 -3.18 0.39
CA ALA A 42 -20.80 -3.20 1.57
C ALA A 42 -22.15 -2.51 1.34
N TRP A 43 -22.18 -1.43 0.53
CA TRP A 43 -23.42 -0.76 0.15
C TRP A 43 -24.26 -1.61 -0.79
N LEU A 44 -23.66 -2.25 -1.80
CA LEU A 44 -24.36 -3.14 -2.72
C LEU A 44 -24.97 -4.35 -2.01
N VAL A 45 -24.28 -4.91 -1.03
CA VAL A 45 -24.76 -6.07 -0.26
C VAL A 45 -25.85 -5.68 0.73
N THR A 46 -25.69 -4.56 1.45
CA THR A 46 -26.59 -4.21 2.56
C THR A 46 -27.75 -3.30 2.14
N GLY A 47 -27.62 -2.59 1.02
CA GLY A 47 -28.56 -1.55 0.56
C GLY A 47 -28.63 -0.30 1.44
N LYS A 48 -27.90 -0.27 2.56
CA LYS A 48 -27.95 0.77 3.59
C LYS A 48 -26.59 1.46 3.73
N ILE A 49 -26.55 2.77 3.50
CA ILE A 49 -25.29 3.54 3.49
C ILE A 49 -24.61 3.59 4.87
N HIS A 50 -25.37 3.60 5.96
CA HIS A 50 -24.84 3.57 7.33
C HIS A 50 -23.99 2.33 7.62
N ALA A 51 -24.42 1.16 7.13
CA ALA A 51 -23.66 -0.09 7.32
C ALA A 51 -22.39 -0.08 6.47
N ALA A 52 -22.48 0.38 5.23
CA ALA A 52 -21.34 0.48 4.31
C ALA A 52 -20.22 1.38 4.84
N VAL A 53 -20.59 2.56 5.34
CA VAL A 53 -19.64 3.50 5.95
C VAL A 53 -19.03 2.89 7.21
N SER A 54 -19.82 2.21 8.05
CA SER A 54 -19.30 1.54 9.25
C SER A 54 -18.27 0.47 8.91
N ILE A 55 -18.54 -0.37 7.90
CA ILE A 55 -17.61 -1.41 7.45
C ILE A 55 -16.31 -0.80 6.90
N GLY A 56 -16.41 0.22 6.04
CA GLY A 56 -15.22 0.93 5.54
C GLY A 56 -14.41 1.59 6.66
N SER A 57 -15.08 2.15 7.68
CA SER A 57 -14.43 2.75 8.85
C SER A 57 -13.62 1.73 9.65
N VAL A 58 -14.21 0.55 9.91
CA VAL A 58 -13.55 -0.55 10.62
C VAL A 58 -12.37 -1.10 9.80
N GLU A 59 -12.49 -1.19 8.49
CA GLU A 59 -11.40 -1.63 7.61
C GLU A 59 -10.17 -0.71 7.71
N VAL A 60 -10.38 0.61 7.62
CA VAL A 60 -9.31 1.60 7.75
C VAL A 60 -8.69 1.55 9.15
N PHE A 61 -9.52 1.51 10.19
CA PHE A 61 -9.05 1.44 11.58
C PHE A 61 -8.20 0.19 11.85
N THR A 62 -8.66 -0.97 11.37
CA THR A 62 -7.95 -2.25 11.52
C THR A 62 -6.61 -2.22 10.79
N LYS A 63 -6.56 -1.70 9.55
CA LYS A 63 -5.29 -1.54 8.80
C LYS A 63 -4.32 -0.60 9.49
N LEU A 64 -4.81 0.47 10.11
CA LEU A 64 -3.97 1.43 10.84
C LEU A 64 -3.38 0.78 12.10
N LEU A 65 -4.20 0.05 12.85
CA LEU A 65 -3.76 -0.69 14.03
C LEU A 65 -2.73 -1.78 13.68
N LEU A 66 -3.01 -2.59 12.64
CA LEU A 66 -2.09 -3.61 12.15
C LEU A 66 -0.76 -3.01 11.66
N TYR A 67 -0.81 -1.87 10.95
CA TYR A 67 0.41 -1.19 10.50
C TYR A 67 1.28 -0.74 11.68
N TYR A 68 0.66 -0.12 12.70
CA TYR A 68 1.36 0.29 13.91
C TYR A 68 2.01 -0.90 14.65
N LEU A 69 1.25 -1.99 14.83
CA LEU A 69 1.77 -3.20 15.47
C LEU A 69 2.88 -3.86 14.65
N HIS A 70 2.75 -3.87 13.32
CA HIS A 70 3.78 -4.38 12.42
C HIS A 70 5.09 -3.59 12.56
N GLU A 71 5.02 -2.25 12.53
CA GLU A 71 6.19 -1.39 12.70
C GLU A 71 6.86 -1.64 14.06
N ARG A 72 6.06 -1.77 15.13
CA ARG A 72 6.59 -2.03 16.47
C ARG A 72 7.23 -3.41 16.60
N ALA A 73 6.63 -4.44 16.01
CA ALA A 73 7.21 -5.78 15.95
C ALA A 73 8.53 -5.78 15.16
N TRP A 74 8.60 -5.01 14.06
CA TRP A 74 9.80 -4.88 13.25
C TRP A 74 10.94 -4.16 13.97
N GLU A 75 10.64 -3.10 14.72
CA GLU A 75 11.62 -2.43 15.57
C GLU A 75 12.20 -3.37 16.65
N LEU A 76 11.35 -4.16 17.29
CA LEU A 76 11.78 -5.16 18.27
C LEU A 76 12.65 -6.26 17.64
N ALA A 77 12.27 -6.74 16.45
CA ALA A 77 13.04 -7.74 15.72
C ALA A 77 14.43 -7.21 15.30
N LYS A 78 14.51 -5.94 14.87
CA LYS A 78 15.80 -5.28 14.56
C LYS A 78 16.72 -5.18 15.77
N LYS A 79 16.18 -4.81 16.94
CA LYS A 79 16.96 -4.72 18.18
C LYS A 79 17.59 -6.06 18.55
N LYS A 80 16.82 -7.15 18.50
CA LYS A 80 17.33 -8.51 18.75
C LYS A 80 18.53 -8.88 17.87
N LYS A 81 18.49 -8.54 16.57
CA LYS A 81 19.60 -8.81 15.66
C LYS A 81 20.87 -8.00 15.98
N ALA A 82 20.72 -6.74 16.37
CA ALA A 82 21.86 -5.89 16.75
C ALA A 82 22.55 -6.38 18.04
N ASP A 83 21.77 -6.93 18.98
CA ASP A 83 22.30 -7.51 20.22
C ASP A 83 23.05 -8.84 19.95
N GLU A 84 22.60 -9.63 18.97
CA GLU A 84 23.24 -10.89 18.56
C GLU A 84 24.57 -10.67 17.81
N GLU A 85 24.66 -9.61 17.00
CA GLU A 85 25.83 -9.28 16.17
C GLU A 85 26.93 -8.52 16.94
N SER A 86 26.61 -7.92 18.08
CA SER A 86 27.60 -7.24 18.96
C SER A 86 28.26 -8.17 20.00
N VAL A 87 27.74 -9.39 20.13
CA VAL A 87 28.27 -10.44 21.05
C VAL A 87 29.03 -11.54 20.27
N ALA A 88 28.88 -11.59 18.94
CA ALA A 88 29.60 -12.48 18.03
C ALA A 88 30.92 -11.86 17.55
#